data_AF-A0A078A924-F1
#
_entry.id   AF-A0A078A924-F1
#
_cell.length_a   1.000
_cell.length_b   1.000
_cell.length_c   1.000
_cell.angle_alpha   90.00
_cell.angle_beta   90.00
_cell.angle_gamma   90.00
#
_symmetry.space_group_name_H-M   'P 1'
#
loop_
_entity.id
_entity.type
_entity.pdbx_description
1 polymer ?
#
loop_
_entity_poly.entity_id
_entity_poly.type
_entity_poly.pdbx_seq_one_letter_code
_entity_poly.pdbx_strand_id
1 'polypeptide(L)'
;MISSRGLILHSMMYGLNVFSEIRQLQQQYQDNQYAVFYFSKALSNIGLFIEFFFEILNERCEPVVVIIEGLKSFLRLREYSQLLFKENINVFIDIEPYKEFKKLKEIKESHFTLVRSKKQLPKIPNFQPSKKLQEIKDRQKKKLIDHKRDQYYQSNFDELKDIISEKSDNEDHSIDHEVSINGENRQNQSMLKQFMNYIKNIYRKLACKLGKYHLDDILFILRPFVYVYFVIQYGRKDYMPIKIIFAMDMIAILISLKRLSQSQSSGLDESDQLSSRRNKLKSVERRELVRRIRETLLKYLIRDPIFEGVTKRVLEKLFSILRISPRLLGLLYSLLSYFRYYTYIA
;
A
#
# COMPACT_ATOMS: atom_id res chain seq x y z
N MET A 1 -10.86 -2.67 -43.33
CA MET A 1 -9.93 -1.56 -43.60
C MET A 1 -10.24 -0.43 -42.63
N ILE A 2 -9.45 -0.28 -41.56
CA ILE A 2 -9.52 0.92 -40.73
C ILE A 2 -9.06 2.08 -41.63
N SER A 3 -9.90 3.10 -41.78
CA SER A 3 -9.57 4.26 -42.62
C SER A 3 -8.26 4.86 -42.14
N SER A 4 -7.30 5.06 -43.06
CA SER A 4 -5.97 5.63 -42.76
C SER A 4 -6.05 6.95 -41.98
N ARG A 5 -7.15 7.70 -42.15
CA ARG A 5 -7.46 8.93 -41.40
C ARG A 5 -7.66 8.68 -39.90
N GLY A 6 -8.25 7.55 -39.51
CA GLY A 6 -8.45 7.17 -38.11
C GLY A 6 -7.12 6.92 -37.40
N LEU A 7 -6.20 6.20 -38.03
CA LEU A 7 -4.88 5.91 -37.45
C LEU A 7 -4.05 7.17 -37.22
N ILE A 8 -4.11 8.13 -38.15
CA ILE A 8 -3.44 9.43 -38.00
C ILE A 8 -4.01 10.20 -36.81
N LEU A 9 -5.34 10.24 -36.66
CA LEU A 9 -5.98 10.93 -35.55
C LEU A 9 -5.61 10.29 -34.20
N HIS A 10 -5.64 8.96 -34.10
CA HIS A 10 -5.21 8.24 -32.89
C HIS A 10 -3.74 8.52 -32.56
N SER A 11 -2.86 8.49 -33.56
CA SER A 11 -1.44 8.82 -33.39
C SER A 11 -1.24 10.26 -32.87
N MET A 12 -1.98 11.23 -33.41
CA MET A 12 -1.95 12.61 -32.93
C MET A 12 -2.47 12.72 -31.49
N MET A 13 -3.55 12.02 -31.13
CA MET A 13 -4.08 12.04 -29.77
C MET A 13 -3.07 11.50 -28.75
N TYR A 14 -2.42 10.36 -29.03
CA TYR A 14 -1.38 9.83 -28.14
C TYR A 14 -0.15 10.76 -28.09
N GLY A 15 0.29 11.30 -29.23
CA GLY A 15 1.40 12.25 -29.29
C GLY A 15 1.15 13.52 -28.47
N LEU A 16 -0.05 14.10 -28.58
CA LEU A 16 -0.45 15.26 -27.78
C LEU A 16 -0.53 14.93 -26.28
N ASN A 17 -0.99 13.73 -25.91
CA ASN A 17 -1.03 13.29 -24.51
C ASN A 17 0.39 13.17 -23.93
N VAL A 18 1.32 12.54 -24.66
CA VAL A 18 2.73 12.44 -24.28
C VAL A 18 3.35 13.83 -24.14
N PHE A 19 3.11 14.73 -25.10
CA PHE A 19 3.61 16.10 -25.08
C PHE A 19 3.09 16.90 -23.86
N SER A 20 1.80 16.79 -23.56
CA SER A 20 1.18 17.41 -22.39
C SER A 20 1.86 16.96 -21.09
N GLU A 21 2.13 15.67 -20.95
CA GLU A 21 2.74 15.10 -19.75
C GLU A 21 4.23 15.47 -19.61
N ILE A 22 4.97 15.54 -20.71
CA ILE A 22 6.34 16.08 -20.72
C ILE A 22 6.35 17.54 -20.27
N ARG A 23 5.40 18.35 -20.77
CA ARG A 23 5.28 19.75 -20.36
C ARG A 23 4.94 19.89 -18.88
N GLN A 24 4.05 19.04 -18.35
CA GLN A 24 3.76 18.98 -16.92
C GLN A 24 5.01 18.63 -16.11
N LEU A 25 5.82 17.66 -16.56
CA LEU A 25 7.09 17.34 -15.91
C LEU A 25 8.08 18.51 -15.91
N GLN A 26 8.19 19.21 -17.04
CA GLN A 26 9.04 20.41 -17.13
C GLN A 26 8.59 21.48 -16.16
N GLN A 27 7.28 21.73 -16.06
CA GLN A 27 6.72 22.69 -15.11
C GLN A 27 6.99 22.27 -13.66
N GLN A 28 6.82 20.98 -13.34
CA GLN A 28 7.15 20.45 -12.01
C GLN A 28 8.63 20.61 -11.65
N TYR A 29 9.52 20.49 -12.64
CA TYR A 29 10.94 20.70 -12.46
C TYR A 29 11.27 22.18 -12.22
N GLN A 30 10.58 23.10 -12.90
CA GLN A 30 10.76 24.54 -12.74
C GLN A 30 10.23 25.04 -11.39
N ASP A 31 9.06 24.57 -10.97
CA ASP A 31 8.41 25.07 -9.76
C ASP A 31 9.17 24.70 -8.48
N ASN A 32 10.05 23.67 -8.50
CA ASN A 32 10.86 23.18 -7.37
C ASN A 32 10.09 22.96 -6.05
N GLN A 33 8.75 22.98 -6.10
CA GLN A 33 7.95 22.89 -4.90
C GLN A 33 8.06 21.50 -4.29
N TYR A 34 8.15 20.44 -5.09
CA TYR A 34 8.07 19.05 -4.65
C TYR A 34 9.45 18.43 -4.44
N ALA A 35 9.64 17.72 -3.33
CA ALA A 35 10.91 17.05 -3.03
C ALA A 35 11.12 15.77 -3.88
N VAL A 36 10.02 15.19 -4.37
CA VAL A 36 9.96 13.93 -5.14
C VAL A 36 9.50 14.22 -6.56
N PHE A 37 10.23 13.67 -7.54
CA PHE A 37 9.94 13.82 -8.97
C PHE A 37 9.37 12.51 -9.54
N TYR A 38 8.19 12.58 -10.17
CA TYR A 38 7.45 11.41 -10.65
C TYR A 38 7.60 11.22 -12.16
N PHE A 39 8.73 10.65 -12.59
CA PHE A 39 8.99 10.35 -14.00
C PHE A 39 8.20 9.13 -14.52
N SER A 40 7.80 8.22 -13.62
CA SER A 40 7.11 6.98 -13.97
C SER A 40 5.78 7.20 -14.68
N LYS A 41 5.06 8.29 -14.38
CA LYS A 41 3.78 8.64 -15.04
C LYS A 41 3.98 8.99 -16.51
N ALA A 42 4.93 9.87 -16.82
CA ALA A 42 5.23 10.20 -18.21
C ALA A 42 5.74 9.00 -19.01
N LEU A 43 6.57 8.16 -18.38
CA LEU A 43 7.07 6.94 -19.03
C LEU A 43 5.94 5.92 -19.27
N SER A 44 4.89 5.92 -18.44
CA SER A 44 3.67 5.15 -18.70
C SER A 44 3.00 5.55 -20.00
N ASN A 45 2.84 6.85 -20.25
CA ASN A 45 2.22 7.36 -21.47
C ASN A 45 3.10 7.14 -22.71
N ILE A 46 4.42 7.26 -22.57
CA ILE A 46 5.37 6.91 -23.63
C ILE A 46 5.26 5.41 -23.96
N GLY A 47 5.16 4.55 -22.95
CA GLY A 47 4.94 3.12 -23.14
C GLY A 47 3.67 2.80 -23.92
N LEU A 48 2.54 3.42 -23.55
CA LEU A 48 1.27 3.27 -24.27
C LEU A 48 1.37 3.73 -25.74
N PHE A 49 2.09 4.84 -25.98
CA PHE A 49 2.33 5.32 -27.34
C PHE A 49 3.18 4.33 -28.16
N ILE A 50 4.21 3.74 -27.54
CA ILE A 50 5.07 2.73 -28.19
C ILE A 50 4.27 1.46 -28.49
N GLU A 51 3.47 0.97 -27.54
CA GLU A 51 2.58 -0.19 -27.74
C GLU A 51 1.62 0.05 -28.92
N PHE A 52 0.97 1.21 -28.95
CA PHE A 52 0.09 1.61 -30.04
C PHE A 52 0.82 1.69 -31.39
N PHE A 53 2.02 2.28 -31.42
CA PHE A 53 2.83 2.37 -32.63
C PHE A 53 3.17 1.00 -33.19
N PHE A 54 3.52 0.06 -32.32
CA PHE A 54 3.86 -1.29 -32.69
C PHE A 54 2.64 -2.16 -33.07
N GLU A 55 1.48 -1.87 -32.49
CA GLU A 55 0.20 -2.45 -32.95
C GLU A 55 -0.08 -2.05 -34.41
N ILE A 56 0.21 -0.81 -34.80
CA ILE A 56 0.09 -0.35 -36.20
C ILE A 56 1.07 -1.10 -37.11
N LEU A 57 2.30 -1.33 -36.66
CA LEU A 57 3.32 -2.05 -37.43
C LEU A 57 3.07 -3.56 -37.51
N ASN A 58 2.11 -4.10 -36.74
CA ASN A 58 1.81 -5.53 -36.65
C ASN A 58 3.04 -6.38 -36.25
N GLU A 59 3.98 -5.79 -35.50
CA GLU A 59 5.20 -6.45 -35.04
C GLU A 59 5.07 -6.96 -33.59
N ARG A 60 5.83 -8.01 -33.25
CA ARG A 60 5.87 -8.55 -31.88
C ARG A 60 6.78 -7.71 -31.00
N CYS A 61 6.19 -6.99 -30.05
CA CYS A 61 6.91 -5.95 -29.30
C CYS A 61 7.20 -6.31 -27.85
N GLU A 62 7.03 -7.59 -27.56
CA GLU A 62 7.29 -8.23 -26.29
C GLU A 62 8.63 -7.81 -25.65
N PRO A 63 9.81 -7.89 -26.31
CA PRO A 63 11.06 -7.52 -25.66
C PRO A 63 11.16 -6.02 -25.34
N VAL A 64 10.60 -5.15 -26.18
CA VAL A 64 10.61 -3.70 -25.95
C VAL A 64 9.70 -3.34 -24.77
N VAL A 65 8.52 -3.97 -24.68
CA VAL A 65 7.59 -3.79 -23.56
C VAL A 65 8.24 -4.21 -22.24
N VAL A 66 9.03 -5.30 -22.20
CA VAL A 66 9.78 -5.67 -20.97
C VAL A 66 10.77 -4.60 -20.57
N ILE A 67 11.54 -4.06 -21.52
CA ILE A 67 12.54 -3.03 -21.23
C ILE A 67 11.84 -1.78 -20.68
N ILE A 68 10.72 -1.38 -21.30
CA ILE A 68 9.91 -0.25 -20.86
C ILE A 68 9.35 -0.48 -19.46
N GLU A 69 8.71 -1.61 -19.20
CA GLU A 69 8.16 -1.94 -17.87
C GLU A 69 9.26 -2.08 -16.80
N GLY A 70 10.41 -2.64 -17.16
CA GLY A 70 11.57 -2.70 -16.28
C GLY A 70 12.09 -1.32 -15.91
N LEU A 71 12.18 -0.42 -16.89
CA LEU A 71 12.55 0.98 -16.67
C LEU A 71 11.50 1.72 -15.82
N LYS A 72 10.19 1.49 -16.05
CA LYS A 72 9.11 2.03 -15.21
C LYS A 72 9.25 1.56 -13.76
N SER A 73 9.42 0.26 -13.52
CA SER A 73 9.60 -0.30 -12.19
C SER A 73 10.84 0.27 -11.49
N PHE A 74 11.95 0.44 -12.20
CA PHE A 74 13.15 1.08 -11.67
C PHE A 74 12.92 2.54 -11.26
N LEU A 75 12.27 3.33 -12.11
CA LEU A 75 11.93 4.73 -11.79
C LEU A 75 10.97 4.84 -10.61
N ARG A 76 9.94 3.99 -10.55
CA ARG A 76 9.03 3.92 -9.39
C ARG A 76 9.76 3.54 -8.11
N LEU A 77 10.73 2.64 -8.17
CA LEU A 77 11.54 2.29 -7.00
C LEU A 77 12.41 3.47 -6.54
N ARG A 78 12.97 4.24 -7.48
CA ARG A 78 13.70 5.48 -7.19
C ARG A 78 12.78 6.54 -6.57
N GLU A 79 11.58 6.72 -7.09
CA GLU A 79 10.54 7.61 -6.53
C GLU A 79 10.16 7.20 -5.11
N TYR A 80 9.95 5.91 -4.88
CA TYR A 80 9.66 5.36 -3.56
C TYR A 80 10.82 5.62 -2.59
N SER A 81 12.07 5.43 -3.03
CA SER A 81 13.25 5.77 -2.25
C SER A 81 13.25 7.25 -1.85
N GLN A 82 12.93 8.17 -2.77
CA GLN A 82 12.85 9.59 -2.47
C GLN A 82 11.74 9.92 -1.45
N LEU A 83 10.55 9.32 -1.57
CA LEU A 83 9.47 9.48 -0.59
C LEU A 83 9.90 9.04 0.81
N LEU A 84 10.62 7.93 0.88
CA LEU A 84 11.09 7.36 2.14
C LEU A 84 12.17 8.23 2.79
N PHE A 85 13.20 8.64 2.04
CA PHE A 85 14.34 9.37 2.61
C PHE A 85 14.10 10.87 2.77
N LYS A 86 13.34 11.52 1.87
CA LYS A 86 13.11 12.97 1.91
C LYS A 86 11.86 13.34 2.71
N GLU A 87 10.76 12.59 2.55
CA GLU A 87 9.45 12.94 3.12
C GLU A 87 9.08 12.07 4.34
N ASN A 88 9.89 11.05 4.66
CA ASN A 88 9.58 10.05 5.69
C ASN A 88 8.16 9.49 5.51
N ILE A 89 7.81 9.15 4.27
CA ILE A 89 6.56 8.47 3.91
C ILE A 89 6.91 7.01 3.64
N ASN A 90 6.30 6.11 4.40
CA ASN A 90 6.66 4.69 4.38
C ASN A 90 5.93 3.90 3.29
N VAL A 91 4.96 4.51 2.63
CA VAL A 91 4.12 3.89 1.59
C VAL A 91 4.42 4.58 0.26
N PHE A 92 4.51 3.82 -0.83
CA PHE A 92 4.57 4.45 -2.16
C PHE A 92 3.26 5.25 -2.36
N ILE A 93 3.30 6.45 -2.92
CA ILE A 93 2.08 7.23 -3.18
C ILE A 93 2.21 7.80 -4.59
N ASP A 94 1.16 7.67 -5.39
CA ASP A 94 1.11 8.26 -6.72
C ASP A 94 1.12 9.80 -6.65
N ILE A 95 1.47 10.44 -7.77
CA ILE A 95 1.66 11.88 -7.83
C ILE A 95 0.43 12.70 -7.41
N GLU A 96 -0.78 12.24 -7.76
CA GLU A 96 -2.05 12.92 -7.45
C GLU A 96 -2.33 12.92 -5.94
N PRO A 97 -2.41 11.76 -5.26
CA PRO A 97 -2.57 11.74 -3.81
C PRO A 97 -1.40 12.39 -3.06
N TYR A 98 -0.17 12.37 -3.60
CA TYR A 98 0.94 13.13 -3.02
C TYR A 98 0.74 14.65 -3.12
N LYS A 99 0.25 15.17 -4.25
CA LYS A 99 -0.10 16.59 -4.40
C LYS A 99 -1.19 17.01 -3.42
N GLU A 100 -2.24 16.21 -3.27
CA GLU A 100 -3.31 16.45 -2.29
C GLU A 100 -2.78 16.44 -0.86
N PHE A 101 -1.95 15.45 -0.51
CA PHE A 101 -1.33 15.37 0.80
C PHE A 101 -0.53 16.63 1.13
N LYS A 102 0.23 17.14 0.16
CA LYS A 102 1.04 18.34 0.36
C LYS A 102 0.19 19.59 0.52
N LYS A 103 -0.87 19.75 -0.27
CA LYS A 103 -1.85 20.84 -0.10
C LYS A 103 -2.50 20.80 1.28
N LEU A 104 -2.86 19.60 1.76
CA LEU A 104 -3.43 19.43 3.11
C LEU A 104 -2.42 19.78 4.20
N LYS A 105 -1.14 19.44 4.02
CA LYS A 105 -0.07 19.82 4.94
C LYS A 105 0.09 21.34 5.02
N GLU A 106 0.10 22.01 3.86
CA GLU A 106 0.18 23.47 3.75
C GLU A 106 -1.03 24.16 4.39
N ILE A 107 -2.26 23.70 4.12
CA ILE A 107 -3.49 24.21 4.75
C ILE A 107 -3.43 24.05 6.27
N LYS A 108 -2.88 22.93 6.76
CA LYS A 108 -2.77 22.67 8.20
C LYS A 108 -1.74 23.61 8.84
N GLU A 109 -0.60 23.83 8.19
CA GLU A 109 0.45 24.74 8.64
C GLU A 109 -0.03 26.20 8.62
N SER A 110 -0.74 26.63 7.57
CA SER A 110 -1.35 27.96 7.50
C SER A 110 -2.43 28.15 8.56
N HIS A 111 -3.27 27.14 8.81
CA HIS A 111 -4.24 27.17 9.90
C HIS A 111 -3.54 27.28 11.27
N PHE A 112 -2.46 26.54 11.52
CA PHE A 112 -1.72 26.64 12.78
C PHE A 112 -1.03 28.00 12.97
N THR A 113 -0.46 28.57 11.91
CA THR A 113 0.14 29.91 11.97
C THR A 113 -0.90 30.98 12.23
N LEU A 114 -2.08 30.91 11.60
CA LEU A 114 -3.22 31.79 11.88
C LEU A 114 -3.75 31.66 13.31
N VAL A 115 -3.86 30.43 13.82
CA VAL A 115 -4.28 30.19 15.21
C VAL A 115 -3.24 30.72 16.20
N ARG A 116 -1.95 30.59 15.90
CA ARG A 116 -0.87 31.13 16.74
C ARG A 116 -0.81 32.66 16.71
N SER A 117 -0.97 33.27 15.53
CA SER A 117 -0.93 34.73 15.38
C SER A 117 -2.14 35.41 16.04
N LYS A 118 -3.33 34.81 15.95
CA LYS A 118 -4.53 35.31 16.64
C LYS A 118 -4.54 35.06 18.16
N LYS A 119 -3.66 34.20 18.69
CA LYS A 119 -3.61 33.84 20.13
C LYS A 119 -2.51 34.52 20.93
N GLN A 120 -1.66 35.35 20.32
CA GLN A 120 -0.81 36.23 21.12
C GLN A 120 -1.63 37.44 21.55
N LEU A 121 -2.53 37.23 22.52
CA LEU A 121 -3.06 38.35 23.31
C LEU A 121 -1.85 39.08 23.92
N PRO A 122 -1.79 40.42 23.87
CA PRO A 122 -0.74 41.16 24.53
C PRO A 122 -0.68 40.70 25.98
N LYS A 123 0.52 40.33 26.45
CA LYS A 123 0.73 40.00 27.86
C LYS A 123 0.32 41.21 28.66
N ILE A 124 -0.81 41.14 29.37
CA ILE A 124 -1.23 42.18 30.29
C ILE A 124 -0.14 42.23 31.38
N PRO A 125 0.64 43.33 31.48
CA PRO A 125 1.87 43.34 32.28
C PRO A 125 1.65 43.13 33.78
N ASN A 126 0.40 43.14 34.26
CA ASN A 126 0.04 42.94 35.67
C ASN A 126 -1.18 41.99 35.84
N PHE A 127 -1.32 40.96 35.00
CA PHE A 127 -2.38 39.98 35.22
C PHE A 127 -2.07 39.13 36.45
N GLN A 128 -2.67 39.48 37.60
CA GLN A 128 -2.70 38.59 38.75
C GLN A 128 -3.74 37.49 38.48
N PRO A 129 -3.32 36.21 38.31
CA PRO A 129 -4.27 35.13 38.16
C PRO A 129 -5.16 35.09 39.40
N SER A 130 -6.47 34.92 39.20
CA SER A 130 -7.38 34.79 40.34
C SER A 130 -6.96 33.60 41.21
N LYS A 131 -7.15 33.70 42.53
CA LYS A 131 -6.82 32.62 43.49
C LYS A 131 -7.39 31.27 43.04
N LYS A 132 -8.60 31.27 42.48
CA LYS A 132 -9.28 30.09 41.92
C LYS A 132 -8.53 29.47 40.73
N LEU A 133 -7.95 30.29 39.84
CA LEU A 133 -7.16 29.80 38.71
C LEU A 133 -5.83 29.20 39.19
N GLN A 134 -5.24 29.78 40.24
CA GLN A 134 -4.02 29.31 40.86
C GLN A 134 -4.24 27.94 41.53
N GLU A 135 -5.34 27.80 42.29
CA GLU A 135 -5.77 26.52 42.85
C GLU A 135 -6.00 25.44 41.78
N ILE A 136 -6.60 25.79 40.63
CA ILE A 136 -6.79 24.84 39.52
C ILE A 136 -5.45 24.41 38.94
N LYS A 137 -4.50 25.34 38.74
CA LYS A 137 -3.14 25.00 38.28
C LYS A 137 -2.40 24.11 39.26
N ASP A 138 -2.51 24.40 40.55
CA ASP A 138 -1.86 23.61 41.60
C ASP A 138 -2.49 22.20 41.70
N ARG A 139 -3.81 22.08 41.56
CA ARG A 139 -4.49 20.78 41.45
C ARG A 139 -4.07 20.01 40.21
N GLN A 140 -3.91 20.67 39.06
CA GLN A 140 -3.43 20.02 37.83
C GLN A 140 -1.98 19.57 37.96
N LYS A 141 -1.11 20.41 38.54
CA LYS A 141 0.29 20.08 38.80
C LYS A 141 0.41 18.91 39.78
N LYS A 142 -0.41 18.90 40.83
CA LYS A 142 -0.50 17.78 41.78
C LYS A 142 -0.93 16.49 41.09
N LYS A 143 -2.02 16.52 40.29
CA LYS A 143 -2.45 15.36 39.50
C LYS A 143 -1.37 14.83 38.54
N LEU A 144 -0.59 15.73 37.93
CA LEU A 144 0.51 15.33 37.04
C LEU A 144 1.65 14.66 37.83
N ILE A 145 1.96 15.16 39.02
CA ILE A 145 2.97 14.57 39.91
C ILE A 145 2.51 13.20 40.41
N ASP A 146 1.26 13.09 40.84
CA ASP A 146 0.66 11.83 41.31
C ASP A 146 0.67 10.80 40.18
N HIS A 147 0.26 11.18 38.96
CA HIS A 147 0.29 10.28 37.80
C HIS A 147 1.71 9.83 37.42
N LYS A 148 2.70 10.72 37.48
CA LYS A 148 4.11 10.36 37.26
C LYS A 148 4.65 9.41 38.33
N ARG A 149 4.19 9.58 39.58
CA ARG A 149 4.55 8.69 40.69
C ARG A 149 3.94 7.31 40.50
N ASP A 150 2.68 7.23 40.07
CA ASP A 150 2.02 5.95 39.77
C ASP A 150 2.72 5.22 38.61
N GLN A 151 3.07 5.95 37.54
CA GLN A 151 3.85 5.37 36.43
C GLN A 151 5.21 4.81 36.88
N TYR A 152 5.89 5.48 37.82
CA TYR A 152 7.17 4.99 38.37
C TYR A 152 7.00 3.69 39.15
N TYR A 153 5.97 3.59 40.00
CA TYR A 153 5.70 2.36 40.75
C TYR A 153 5.26 1.20 39.85
N GLN A 154 4.45 1.49 38.81
CA GLN A 154 4.03 0.51 37.83
C GLN A 154 5.24 -0.08 37.08
N SER A 155 6.15 0.78 36.61
CA SER A 155 7.36 0.37 35.90
C SER A 155 8.25 -0.54 36.75
N ASN A 156 8.45 -0.22 38.03
CA ASN A 156 9.26 -1.05 38.93
C ASN A 156 8.57 -2.38 39.29
N PHE A 157 7.24 -2.40 39.33
CA PHE A 157 6.48 -3.63 39.62
C PHE A 157 6.54 -4.61 38.45
N ASP A 158 6.44 -4.11 37.22
CA ASP A 158 6.54 -4.94 36.01
C ASP A 158 7.96 -5.53 35.88
N GLU A 159 9.00 -4.75 36.17
CA GLU A 159 10.41 -5.21 36.17
C GLU A 159 10.65 -6.33 37.22
N LEU A 160 10.02 -6.23 38.40
CA LEU A 160 10.06 -7.29 39.42
C LEU A 160 9.32 -8.56 38.98
N LYS A 161 8.23 -8.42 38.23
CA LYS A 161 7.43 -9.55 37.76
C LYS A 161 8.16 -10.34 36.68
N ASP A 162 8.87 -9.66 35.79
CA ASP A 162 9.70 -10.30 34.77
C ASP A 162 10.85 -11.10 35.40
N ILE A 163 11.49 -10.56 36.44
CA ILE A 163 12.54 -11.27 37.22
C ILE A 163 11.98 -12.53 37.90
N ILE A 164 10.73 -12.49 38.38
CA ILE A 164 10.07 -13.65 39.02
C ILE A 164 9.64 -14.69 37.97
N SER A 165 9.16 -14.24 36.80
CA SER A 165 8.77 -15.13 35.69
C SER A 165 9.97 -15.89 35.11
N GLU A 166 11.11 -15.21 34.94
CA GLU A 166 12.34 -15.83 34.42
C GLU A 166 12.92 -16.89 35.40
N LYS A 167 12.50 -16.84 36.67
CA LYS A 167 12.87 -17.82 37.70
C LYS A 167 11.93 -19.02 37.79
N SER A 168 10.75 -18.95 37.17
CA SER A 168 9.71 -20.00 37.23
C SER A 168 9.69 -20.94 36.02
N ASP A 169 10.41 -20.64 34.93
CA ASP A 169 10.37 -21.42 33.69
C ASP A 169 11.46 -22.52 33.61
N ASN A 170 12.18 -22.81 34.72
CA ASN A 170 13.22 -23.85 34.75
C ASN A 170 12.79 -25.18 35.39
N GLU A 171 11.54 -25.34 35.80
CA GLU A 171 11.00 -26.61 36.28
C GLU A 171 9.62 -26.83 35.64
N ASP A 172 9.56 -27.54 34.51
CA ASP A 172 8.70 -28.73 34.47
C ASP A 172 8.88 -29.61 33.23
N HIS A 173 8.91 -30.90 33.54
CA HIS A 173 9.13 -32.07 32.72
C HIS A 173 7.87 -32.45 31.93
N SER A 174 8.09 -32.91 30.68
CA SER A 174 7.40 -33.97 29.94
C SER A 174 5.95 -34.36 30.29
N ILE A 175 5.09 -34.47 29.27
CA ILE A 175 4.35 -35.71 28.92
C ILE A 175 3.81 -35.57 27.49
N ASP A 176 4.19 -36.54 26.66
CA ASP A 176 3.70 -36.75 25.30
C ASP A 176 2.30 -37.38 25.31
N HIS A 177 1.40 -36.89 24.45
CA HIS A 177 0.25 -37.67 24.00
C HIS A 177 -0.05 -37.34 22.53
N GLU A 178 0.48 -38.16 21.61
CA GLU A 178 0.08 -38.17 20.21
C GLU A 178 -1.26 -38.88 20.03
N VAL A 179 -2.29 -38.13 19.62
CA VAL A 179 -3.51 -38.68 19.02
C VAL A 179 -3.34 -38.64 17.50
N SER A 180 -3.20 -39.83 16.92
CA SER A 180 -3.05 -40.06 15.48
C SER A 180 -4.40 -39.97 14.77
N ILE A 181 -4.70 -38.82 14.18
CA ILE A 181 -5.70 -38.68 13.11
C ILE A 181 -5.10 -37.77 12.03
N ASN A 182 -5.12 -38.23 10.76
CA ASN A 182 -4.75 -37.55 9.51
C ASN A 182 -3.36 -37.85 8.92
N GLY A 183 -3.21 -39.02 8.30
CA GLY A 183 -2.03 -39.44 7.53
C GLY A 183 -1.81 -38.70 6.20
N GLU A 184 -2.85 -38.25 5.50
CA GLU A 184 -2.68 -37.57 4.20
C GLU A 184 -2.44 -36.05 4.31
N ASN A 185 -2.90 -35.40 5.39
CA ASN A 185 -2.68 -33.96 5.57
C ASN A 185 -1.26 -33.61 6.07
N ARG A 186 -0.52 -34.56 6.65
CA ARG A 186 0.83 -34.31 7.21
C ARG A 186 1.88 -34.02 6.13
N GLN A 187 1.81 -34.66 4.96
CA GLN A 187 2.81 -34.48 3.90
C GLN A 187 2.66 -33.12 3.18
N ASN A 188 1.42 -32.67 2.93
CA ASN A 188 1.17 -31.33 2.41
C ASN A 188 1.50 -30.23 3.45
N GLN A 189 1.28 -30.49 4.74
CA GLN A 189 1.68 -29.57 5.80
C GLN A 189 3.20 -29.45 5.96
N SER A 190 3.97 -30.54 5.78
CA SER A 190 5.44 -30.48 5.87
C SER A 190 6.03 -29.67 4.70
N MET A 191 5.53 -29.88 3.48
CA MET A 191 5.89 -29.10 2.29
C MET A 191 5.56 -27.61 2.45
N LEU A 192 4.36 -27.28 2.95
CA LEU A 192 3.97 -25.90 3.23
C LEU A 192 4.83 -25.27 4.33
N LYS A 193 5.17 -26.00 5.40
CA LYS A 193 6.08 -25.49 6.45
C LYS A 193 7.48 -25.21 5.90
N GLN A 194 8.03 -26.09 5.07
CA GLN A 194 9.32 -25.89 4.41
C GLN A 194 9.28 -24.67 3.47
N PHE A 195 8.23 -24.54 2.66
CA PHE A 195 8.02 -23.39 1.77
C PHE A 195 7.88 -22.08 2.55
N MET A 196 7.11 -22.07 3.64
CA MET A 196 6.95 -20.90 4.51
C MET A 196 8.27 -20.50 5.18
N ASN A 197 9.08 -21.47 5.62
CA ASN A 197 10.41 -21.21 6.16
C ASN A 197 11.36 -20.66 5.11
N TYR A 198 11.30 -21.15 3.88
CA TYR A 198 12.07 -20.61 2.75
C TYR A 198 11.68 -19.17 2.43
N ILE A 199 10.38 -18.88 2.32
CA ILE A 199 9.88 -17.51 2.16
C ILE A 199 10.32 -16.62 3.32
N LYS A 200 10.24 -17.10 4.57
CA LYS A 200 10.67 -16.36 5.76
C LYS A 200 12.17 -16.03 5.71
N ASN A 201 13.00 -16.94 5.20
CA ASN A 201 14.44 -16.74 5.05
C ASN A 201 14.77 -15.75 3.92
N ILE A 202 14.08 -15.84 2.78
CA ILE A 202 14.17 -14.84 1.70
C ILE A 202 13.72 -13.47 2.21
N TYR A 203 12.59 -13.42 2.92
CA TYR A 203 12.06 -12.20 3.52
C TYR A 203 13.06 -11.59 4.50
N ARG A 204 13.67 -12.38 5.39
CA ARG A 204 14.71 -11.90 6.31
C ARG A 204 15.93 -11.35 5.56
N LYS A 205 16.43 -12.06 4.55
CA LYS A 205 17.56 -11.58 3.74
C LYS A 205 17.23 -10.29 2.99
N LEU A 206 16.05 -10.22 2.39
CA LEU A 206 15.57 -9.02 1.69
C LEU A 206 15.34 -7.87 2.66
N ALA A 207 14.64 -8.10 3.78
CA ALA A 207 14.37 -7.09 4.81
C ALA A 207 15.65 -6.56 5.44
N CYS A 208 16.67 -7.40 5.70
CA CYS A 208 17.97 -6.93 6.20
C CYS A 208 18.70 -6.04 5.18
N LYS A 209 18.63 -6.37 3.89
CA LYS A 209 19.31 -5.59 2.83
C LYS A 209 18.53 -4.32 2.43
N LEU A 210 17.22 -4.34 2.60
CA LEU A 210 16.28 -3.29 2.22
C LEU A 210 15.75 -2.52 3.43
N GLY A 211 16.39 -2.54 4.60
CA GLY A 211 15.85 -2.24 5.94
C GLY A 211 14.92 -1.03 6.19
N LYS A 212 14.69 -0.14 5.23
CA LYS A 212 13.62 0.87 5.26
C LYS A 212 12.52 0.68 4.21
N TYR A 213 12.79 0.00 3.11
CA TYR A 213 11.80 -0.29 2.09
C TYR A 213 10.84 -1.37 2.56
N HIS A 214 9.56 -1.12 2.40
CA HIS A 214 8.55 -2.11 2.68
C HIS A 214 8.35 -3.05 1.48
N LEU A 215 8.35 -4.35 1.75
CA LEU A 215 8.32 -5.37 0.69
C LEU A 215 7.01 -5.41 -0.08
N ASP A 216 5.88 -5.09 0.55
CA ASP A 216 4.59 -4.98 -0.12
C ASP A 216 4.61 -3.88 -1.21
N ASP A 217 5.21 -2.73 -0.92
CA ASP A 217 5.38 -1.64 -1.88
C ASP A 217 6.31 -2.04 -3.03
N ILE A 218 7.41 -2.74 -2.74
CA ILE A 218 8.33 -3.25 -3.79
C ILE A 218 7.64 -4.26 -4.70
N LEU A 219 6.90 -5.23 -4.13
CA LEU A 219 6.18 -6.23 -4.92
C LEU A 219 5.13 -5.58 -5.83
N PHE A 220 4.44 -4.55 -5.33
CA PHE A 220 3.49 -3.79 -6.13
C PHE A 220 4.17 -3.02 -7.28
N ILE A 221 5.33 -2.42 -7.02
CA ILE A 221 6.12 -1.70 -8.04
C ILE A 221 6.67 -2.65 -9.11
N LEU A 222 7.11 -3.84 -8.72
CA LEU A 222 7.71 -4.83 -9.62
C LEU A 222 6.66 -5.65 -10.39
N ARG A 223 5.39 -5.60 -9.97
CA ARG A 223 4.29 -6.41 -10.53
C ARG A 223 4.21 -6.37 -12.06
N PRO A 224 4.20 -5.21 -12.74
CA PRO A 224 4.05 -5.16 -14.19
C PRO A 224 5.22 -5.83 -14.91
N PHE A 225 6.44 -5.55 -14.45
CA PHE A 225 7.66 -6.15 -15.00
C PHE A 225 7.65 -7.68 -14.88
N VAL A 226 7.32 -8.21 -13.69
CA VAL A 226 7.22 -9.66 -13.46
C VAL A 226 6.17 -10.28 -14.37
N TYR A 227 5.03 -9.62 -14.55
CA TYR A 227 3.97 -10.12 -15.42
C TYR A 227 4.44 -10.25 -16.86
N VAL A 228 4.99 -9.17 -17.45
CA VAL A 228 5.45 -9.18 -18.84
C VAL A 228 6.59 -10.19 -19.03
N TYR A 229 7.53 -10.27 -18.09
CA TYR A 229 8.60 -11.25 -18.12
C TYR A 229 8.06 -12.68 -18.23
N PHE A 230 7.08 -13.04 -17.39
CA PHE A 230 6.47 -14.36 -17.42
C PHE A 230 5.60 -14.61 -18.66
N VAL A 231 4.92 -13.57 -19.18
CA VAL A 231 4.17 -13.67 -20.43
C VAL A 231 5.09 -13.97 -21.62
N ILE A 232 6.32 -13.46 -21.62
CA ILE A 232 7.30 -13.78 -22.67
C ILE A 232 7.84 -15.19 -22.52
N GLN A 233 8.13 -15.60 -21.28
CA GLN A 233 8.71 -16.90 -21.02
C GLN A 233 7.73 -18.06 -21.30
N TYR A 234 6.47 -17.91 -20.88
CA TYR A 234 5.44 -18.96 -20.97
C TYR A 234 4.43 -18.73 -22.10
N GLY A 235 4.41 -17.54 -22.70
CA GLY A 235 3.43 -17.17 -23.72
C GLY A 235 2.10 -16.67 -23.14
N ARG A 236 1.31 -16.01 -24.00
CA ARG A 236 0.04 -15.35 -23.63
C ARG A 236 -1.11 -16.31 -23.34
N LYS A 237 -1.04 -17.55 -23.86
CA LYS A 237 -2.09 -18.57 -23.71
C LYS A 237 -1.99 -19.33 -22.40
N ASP A 238 -0.85 -19.23 -21.73
CA ASP A 238 -0.61 -19.96 -20.49
C ASP A 238 -1.17 -19.22 -19.29
N TYR A 239 -1.78 -19.98 -18.37
CA TYR A 239 -2.29 -19.44 -17.10
C TYR A 239 -1.19 -19.24 -16.04
N MET A 240 0.05 -19.68 -16.31
CA MET A 240 1.17 -19.58 -15.36
C MET A 240 1.50 -18.14 -14.93
N PRO A 241 1.62 -17.14 -15.83
CA PRO A 241 1.87 -15.75 -15.43
C PRO A 241 0.78 -15.21 -14.49
N ILE A 242 -0.48 -15.58 -14.72
CA ILE A 242 -1.62 -15.17 -13.89
C ILE A 242 -1.49 -15.76 -12.48
N LYS A 243 -1.16 -17.05 -12.37
CA LYS A 243 -0.97 -17.74 -11.07
C LYS A 243 0.18 -17.12 -10.27
N ILE A 244 1.29 -16.78 -10.92
CA ILE A 244 2.45 -16.18 -10.26
C ILE A 244 2.12 -14.78 -9.73
N ILE A 245 1.48 -13.93 -10.55
CA ILE A 245 1.06 -12.59 -10.12
C ILE A 245 0.02 -12.68 -8.99
N PHE A 246 -0.90 -13.64 -9.04
CA PHE A 246 -1.84 -13.89 -7.96
C PHE A 246 -1.14 -14.27 -6.66
N ALA A 247 -0.18 -15.19 -6.69
CA ALA A 247 0.59 -15.60 -5.52
C ALA A 247 1.37 -14.41 -4.91
N MET A 248 2.00 -13.61 -5.77
CA MET A 248 2.72 -12.40 -5.35
C MET A 248 1.78 -11.36 -4.71
N ASP A 249 0.58 -11.18 -5.27
CA ASP A 249 -0.42 -10.26 -4.73
C ASP A 249 -1.01 -10.73 -3.41
N MET A 250 -1.21 -12.04 -3.24
CA MET A 250 -1.60 -12.60 -1.95
C MET A 250 -0.52 -12.36 -0.89
N ILE A 251 0.75 -12.56 -1.23
CA ILE A 251 1.87 -12.25 -0.33
C ILE A 251 1.88 -10.75 0.02
N ALA A 252 1.74 -9.87 -0.97
CA ALA A 252 1.73 -8.42 -0.76
C ALA A 252 0.55 -7.97 0.12
N ILE A 253 -0.65 -8.52 -0.08
CA ILE A 253 -1.84 -8.24 0.73
C ILE A 253 -1.65 -8.73 2.16
N LEU A 254 -1.11 -9.95 2.36
CA LEU A 254 -0.85 -10.48 3.70
C LEU A 254 0.14 -9.60 4.48
N ILE A 255 1.22 -9.15 3.83
CA ILE A 255 2.20 -8.23 4.42
C ILE A 255 1.53 -6.87 4.74
N SER A 256 0.73 -6.33 3.81
CA SER A 256 0.01 -5.06 3.98
C SER A 256 -1.00 -5.11 5.13
N LEU A 257 -1.75 -6.21 5.27
CA LEU A 257 -2.71 -6.43 6.34
C LEU A 257 -2.02 -6.57 7.69
N LYS A 258 -0.91 -7.29 7.75
CA LYS A 258 -0.09 -7.38 8.97
C LYS A 258 0.40 -6.00 9.40
N ARG A 259 0.92 -5.21 8.45
CA ARG A 259 1.37 -3.82 8.68
C ARG A 259 0.22 -2.93 9.18
N LEU A 260 -0.97 -3.08 8.60
CA LEU A 260 -2.16 -2.34 9.03
C LEU A 260 -2.61 -2.73 10.44
N SER A 261 -2.63 -4.03 10.76
CA SER A 261 -3.04 -4.55 12.07
C SER A 261 -2.08 -4.10 13.17
N GLN A 262 -0.76 -4.19 12.94
CA GLN A 262 0.26 -3.70 13.88
C GLN A 262 0.14 -2.20 14.16
N SER A 263 -0.34 -1.42 13.20
CA SER A 263 -0.58 0.02 13.40
C SER A 263 -1.79 0.34 14.28
N GLN A 264 -2.72 -0.61 14.43
CA GLN A 264 -3.93 -0.46 15.24
C GLN A 264 -3.76 -0.97 16.67
N SER A 265 -2.87 -1.94 16.90
CA SER A 265 -2.69 -2.60 18.21
C SER A 265 -1.77 -1.85 19.18
N SER A 266 -1.24 -0.67 18.82
CA SER A 266 -0.32 0.12 19.66
C SER A 266 -1.03 0.87 20.80
N GLY A 267 -1.90 0.18 21.54
CA GLY A 267 -2.75 0.74 22.58
C GLY A 267 -2.50 0.21 23.99
N LEU A 268 -1.56 -0.72 24.22
CA LEU A 268 -1.48 -1.40 25.52
C LEU A 268 -0.10 -1.46 26.20
N ASP A 269 1.04 -1.37 25.50
CA ASP A 269 2.35 -1.51 26.17
C ASP A 269 3.21 -0.24 26.07
N GLU A 270 3.51 0.36 27.22
CA GLU A 270 4.18 1.66 27.38
C GLU A 270 5.72 1.58 27.22
N SER A 271 6.30 0.39 27.30
CA SER A 271 7.75 0.14 27.25
C SER A 271 8.37 0.24 25.85
N ASP A 272 7.58 0.14 24.78
CA ASP A 272 8.05 0.13 23.39
C ASP A 272 7.81 1.47 22.64
N GLN A 273 7.56 2.57 23.37
CA GLN A 273 7.09 3.83 22.79
C GLN A 273 8.10 4.53 21.84
N LEU A 274 9.41 4.31 22.00
CA LEU A 274 10.44 4.94 21.16
C LEU A 274 10.57 4.27 19.78
N SER A 275 10.40 2.94 19.71
CA SER A 275 10.35 2.15 18.47
C SER A 275 8.97 2.27 17.80
N SER A 276 7.89 2.33 18.59
CA SER A 276 6.50 2.37 18.13
C SER A 276 6.07 3.72 17.53
N ARG A 277 6.66 4.85 17.98
CA ARG A 277 6.42 6.18 17.35
C ARG A 277 6.90 6.27 15.91
N ARG A 278 7.91 5.48 15.52
CA ARG A 278 8.45 5.44 14.15
C ARG A 278 7.60 4.63 13.18
N ASN A 279 6.82 3.67 13.69
CA ASN A 279 6.06 2.71 12.90
C ASN A 279 4.56 3.01 12.80
N LYS A 280 4.10 4.11 13.43
CA LYS A 280 2.71 4.53 13.33
C LYS A 280 2.42 5.08 11.94
N LEU A 281 1.67 4.32 11.14
CA LEU A 281 1.26 4.76 9.82
C LEU A 281 0.43 6.05 9.90
N LYS A 282 0.76 7.00 9.02
CA LYS A 282 -0.03 8.23 8.85
C LYS A 282 -1.41 7.86 8.31
N SER A 283 -2.42 8.69 8.59
CA SER A 283 -3.79 8.46 8.10
C SER A 283 -3.87 8.33 6.58
N VAL A 284 -3.01 9.06 5.86
CA VAL A 284 -2.91 8.99 4.39
C VAL A 284 -2.30 7.66 3.92
N GLU A 285 -1.22 7.21 4.57
CA GLU A 285 -0.60 5.92 4.28
C GLU A 285 -1.57 4.76 4.48
N ARG A 286 -2.37 4.81 5.56
CA ARG A 286 -3.43 3.85 5.85
C ARG A 286 -4.50 3.83 4.76
N ARG A 287 -4.93 5.00 4.30
CA ARG A 287 -5.94 5.12 3.23
C ARG A 287 -5.44 4.50 1.94
N GLU A 288 -4.19 4.78 1.56
CA GLU A 288 -3.59 4.24 0.34
C GLU A 288 -3.43 2.72 0.39
N LEU A 289 -3.02 2.17 1.53
CA LEU A 289 -2.96 0.72 1.71
C LEU A 289 -4.31 0.04 1.52
N VAL A 290 -5.35 0.56 2.19
CA VAL A 290 -6.70 0.00 2.09
C VAL A 290 -7.23 0.14 0.66
N ARG A 291 -6.97 1.28 0.00
CA ARG A 291 -7.32 1.51 -1.41
C ARG A 291 -6.71 0.43 -2.30
N ARG A 292 -5.40 0.19 -2.19
CA ARG A 292 -4.69 -0.82 -2.99
C ARG A 292 -5.15 -2.23 -2.75
N ILE A 293 -5.37 -2.61 -1.48
CA ILE A 293 -5.89 -3.94 -1.13
C ILE A 293 -7.26 -4.11 -1.79
N ARG A 294 -8.17 -3.13 -1.64
CA ARG A 294 -9.51 -3.17 -2.23
C ARG A 294 -9.46 -3.24 -3.75
N GLU A 295 -8.65 -2.41 -4.40
CA GLU A 295 -8.51 -2.41 -5.86
C GLU A 295 -7.94 -3.73 -6.38
N THR A 296 -6.92 -4.28 -5.71
CA THR A 296 -6.32 -5.56 -6.09
C THR A 296 -7.32 -6.69 -5.93
N LEU A 297 -8.04 -6.76 -4.81
CA LEU A 297 -9.10 -7.75 -4.58
C LEU A 297 -10.24 -7.63 -5.60
N LEU A 298 -10.66 -6.39 -5.90
CA LEU A 298 -11.72 -6.13 -6.88
C LEU A 298 -11.31 -6.57 -8.29
N LYS A 299 -10.05 -6.32 -8.69
CA LYS A 299 -9.50 -6.80 -9.97
C LYS A 299 -9.59 -8.33 -10.07
N TYR A 300 -9.24 -9.05 -9.00
CA TYR A 300 -9.34 -10.52 -8.99
C TYR A 300 -10.77 -11.04 -9.01
N LEU A 301 -11.71 -10.35 -8.37
CA LEU A 301 -13.13 -10.70 -8.42
C LEU A 301 -13.72 -10.59 -9.84
N ILE A 302 -13.17 -9.70 -10.67
CA ILE A 302 -13.63 -9.46 -12.05
C ILE A 302 -12.85 -10.31 -13.08
N ARG A 303 -11.71 -10.90 -12.69
CA ARG A 303 -10.86 -11.70 -13.58
C ARG A 303 -11.32 -13.15 -13.70
N ASP A 304 -11.20 -13.73 -14.89
CA ASP A 304 -11.43 -15.16 -15.08
C ASP A 304 -10.27 -15.98 -14.49
N PRO A 305 -10.54 -17.16 -13.87
CA PRO A 305 -11.80 -17.89 -13.83
C PRO A 305 -12.70 -17.57 -12.61
N ILE A 306 -12.22 -16.73 -11.68
CA ILE A 306 -12.94 -16.43 -10.41
C ILE A 306 -14.29 -15.78 -10.71
N PHE A 307 -14.32 -14.89 -11.70
CA PHE A 307 -15.54 -14.22 -12.11
C PHE A 307 -16.63 -15.21 -12.55
N GLU A 308 -16.34 -16.09 -13.50
CA GLU A 308 -17.31 -17.07 -14.00
C GLU A 308 -17.74 -18.08 -12.92
N GLY A 309 -16.80 -18.53 -12.08
CA GLY A 309 -17.07 -19.55 -11.07
C GLY A 309 -17.84 -19.03 -9.86
N VAL A 310 -17.44 -17.87 -9.32
CA VAL A 310 -17.92 -17.36 -8.03
C VAL A 310 -18.70 -16.06 -8.21
N THR A 311 -18.08 -15.02 -8.76
CA THR A 311 -18.64 -13.67 -8.76
C THR A 311 -19.94 -13.60 -9.55
N LYS A 312 -20.01 -14.20 -10.73
CA LYS A 312 -21.21 -14.26 -11.58
C LYS A 312 -22.39 -14.90 -10.85
N ARG A 313 -22.16 -16.04 -10.18
CA ARG A 313 -23.20 -16.74 -9.40
C ARG A 313 -23.69 -15.92 -8.21
N VAL A 314 -22.79 -15.27 -7.49
CA VAL A 314 -23.16 -14.40 -6.36
C VAL A 314 -23.95 -13.18 -6.86
N LEU A 315 -23.52 -12.61 -7.98
CA LEU A 315 -24.16 -11.44 -8.58
C LEU A 315 -25.58 -11.77 -9.10
N GLU A 316 -25.76 -12.93 -9.76
CA GLU A 316 -27.07 -13.45 -10.15
C GLU A 316 -27.98 -13.67 -8.94
N LYS A 317 -27.47 -14.24 -7.85
CA LYS A 317 -28.24 -14.40 -6.60
C LYS A 317 -28.65 -13.06 -6.01
N LEU A 318 -27.71 -12.11 -5.87
CA LEU A 318 -28.01 -10.77 -5.35
C LEU A 318 -29.04 -10.05 -6.22
N PHE A 319 -28.92 -10.11 -7.53
CA PHE A 319 -29.86 -9.47 -8.44
C PHE A 319 -31.23 -10.16 -8.49
N SER A 320 -31.29 -11.48 -8.25
CA SER A 320 -32.56 -12.18 -8.08
C SER A 320 -33.30 -11.71 -6.83
N ILE A 321 -32.57 -11.44 -5.73
CA ILE A 321 -33.12 -10.88 -4.49
C ILE A 321 -33.59 -9.44 -4.72
N LEU A 322 -32.81 -8.63 -5.46
CA LEU A 322 -33.15 -7.24 -5.77
C LEU A 322 -34.21 -7.09 -6.87
N ARG A 323 -34.73 -8.18 -7.45
CA ARG A 323 -35.72 -8.19 -8.56
C ARG A 323 -35.35 -7.28 -9.72
N ILE A 324 -34.06 -7.21 -10.06
CA ILE A 324 -33.59 -6.37 -11.16
C ILE A 324 -34.00 -6.99 -12.51
N SER A 325 -34.47 -6.14 -13.44
CA SER A 325 -34.89 -6.57 -14.77
C SER A 325 -33.75 -7.28 -15.52
N PRO A 326 -34.01 -8.40 -16.21
CA PRO A 326 -33.01 -9.13 -17.00
C PRO A 326 -32.28 -8.25 -18.04
N ARG A 327 -32.94 -7.21 -18.55
CA ARG A 327 -32.34 -6.26 -19.51
C ARG A 327 -31.23 -5.42 -18.88
N LEU A 328 -31.41 -4.97 -17.64
CA LEU A 328 -30.40 -4.21 -16.90
C LEU A 328 -29.20 -5.08 -16.53
N LEU A 329 -29.48 -6.34 -16.19
CA LEU A 329 -28.45 -7.33 -15.89
C LEU A 329 -27.59 -7.64 -17.14
N GLY A 330 -28.21 -7.74 -18.33
CA GLY A 330 -27.49 -7.84 -19.60
C GLY A 330 -26.58 -6.64 -19.90
N LEU A 331 -27.07 -5.41 -19.66
CA LEU A 331 -26.28 -4.19 -19.80
C LEU A 331 -25.13 -4.12 -18.78
N LEU A 332 -25.37 -4.57 -17.55
CA LEU A 332 -24.32 -4.61 -16.54
C LEU A 332 -23.23 -5.62 -16.91
N TYR A 333 -23.60 -6.79 -17.43
CA TYR A 333 -22.64 -7.78 -17.91
C TYR A 333 -21.85 -7.30 -19.13
N SER A 334 -22.49 -6.58 -20.07
CA SER A 334 -21.75 -6.01 -21.20
C SER A 334 -20.76 -4.95 -20.73
N LEU A 335 -21.16 -4.09 -19.79
CA LEU A 335 -20.29 -3.12 -19.14
C LEU A 335 -19.14 -3.80 -18.38
N LEU A 336 -19.43 -4.85 -17.61
CA LEU A 336 -18.40 -5.61 -16.90
C LEU A 336 -17.45 -6.32 -17.87
N SER A 337 -17.95 -6.86 -18.98
CA SER A 337 -17.12 -7.50 -20.01
C SER A 337 -16.23 -6.48 -20.72
N TYR A 338 -16.73 -5.26 -20.92
CA TYR A 338 -15.93 -4.14 -21.41
C TYR A 338 -14.81 -3.78 -20.42
N PHE A 339 -15.13 -3.60 -19.13
CA PHE A 339 -14.13 -3.38 -18.09
C PHE A 339 -13.13 -4.54 -17.99
N ARG A 340 -13.60 -5.78 -18.15
CA ARG A 340 -12.78 -7.00 -18.16
C ARG A 340 -11.72 -6.92 -19.25
N TYR A 341 -12.12 -6.59 -20.49
CA TYR A 341 -11.19 -6.44 -21.62
C TYR A 341 -10.09 -5.41 -21.32
N TYR A 342 -10.45 -4.26 -20.75
CA TYR A 342 -9.48 -3.24 -20.37
C TYR A 342 -8.53 -3.67 -19.25
N THR A 343 -9.02 -4.43 -18.25
CA THR A 343 -8.17 -4.98 -17.18
C THR A 343 -7.27 -6.13 -17.61
N TYR A 344 -7.46 -6.71 -18.80
CA TYR A 344 -6.53 -7.69 -19.36
C TYR A 344 -5.36 -7.03 -20.09
N ILE A 345 -5.53 -5.79 -20.53
CA ILE A 345 -4.52 -5.03 -21.29
C ILE A 345 -3.68 -4.13 -20.36
N ALA A 346 -4.27 -3.64 -19.26
CA ALA A 346 -3.62 -2.77 -18.26
C ALA A 346 -3.32 -3.48 -16.94
#